data_AF-A0A1T1G9R6-F1
#
_entry.id   AF-A0A1T1G9R6-F1
#
_cell.length_a   1.000
_cell.length_b   1.000
_cell.length_c   1.000
_cell.angle_alpha   90.00
_cell.angle_beta   90.00
_cell.angle_gamma   90.00
#
_symmetry.space_group_name_H-M   'P 1'
#
loop_
_entity.id
_entity.type
_entity.pdbx_description
1 polymer ?
#
loop_
_entity_poly.entity_id
_entity_poly.type
_entity_poly.pdbx_seq_one_letter_code
_entity_poly.pdbx_strand_id
1 'polypeptide(L)'
;LWTLEVMGHSRYSYLNGGILAWRADEKAQQTESVQPIASVYEAAIINPVERIELDELKDKLGQSQFAVWDARSEGEYAGTDVKATRGGHIPTAVHYEWTRAMDKDNALRIRDMAEVITELETVGLS
;
A
#
# COMPACT_ATOMS: atom_id res chain seq x y z
N LEU A 1 1.76 -0.63 -8.05
CA LEU A 1 2.35 -1.97 -8.20
C LEU A 1 1.29 -3.04 -8.12
N TRP A 2 0.47 -3.06 -7.07
CA TRP A 2 -0.66 -4.01 -6.92
C TRP A 2 -1.50 -4.26 -8.18
N THR A 3 -1.96 -3.22 -8.89
CA THR A 3 -2.73 -3.42 -10.14
C THR A 3 -1.95 -4.14 -11.23
N LEU A 4 -0.64 -3.92 -11.34
CA LEU A 4 0.22 -4.65 -12.28
C LEU A 4 0.27 -6.14 -11.91
N GLU A 5 0.36 -6.46 -10.62
CA GLU A 5 0.37 -7.84 -10.12
C GLU A 5 -0.98 -8.55 -10.36
N VAL A 6 -2.11 -7.90 -10.10
CA VAL A 6 -3.46 -8.41 -10.42
C VAL A 6 -3.57 -8.74 -11.92
N MET A 7 -2.89 -7.98 -12.77
CA MET A 7 -2.87 -8.17 -14.22
C MET A 7 -1.81 -9.17 -14.71
N GLY A 8 -1.04 -9.78 -13.81
CA GLY A 8 0.04 -10.73 -14.15
C GLY A 8 1.30 -10.09 -14.74
N HIS A 9 1.45 -8.77 -14.61
CA HIS A 9 2.64 -8.07 -15.06
C HIS A 9 3.77 -8.23 -14.04
N SER A 10 4.75 -9.09 -14.32
CA SER A 10 5.76 -9.49 -13.34
C SER A 10 7.01 -8.61 -13.27
N ARG A 11 7.20 -7.69 -14.23
CA ARG A 11 8.43 -6.88 -14.35
C ARG A 11 8.21 -5.43 -13.92
N TYR A 12 8.08 -5.22 -12.62
CA TYR A 12 7.97 -3.88 -12.04
C TYR A 12 8.92 -3.68 -10.87
N SER A 13 9.08 -2.42 -10.46
CA SER A 13 9.82 -2.07 -9.25
C SER A 13 9.23 -0.81 -8.64
N TYR A 14 9.41 -0.66 -7.32
CA TYR A 14 9.11 0.59 -6.63
C TYR A 14 10.36 1.46 -6.59
N LEU A 15 10.23 2.74 -6.93
CA LEU A 15 11.29 3.72 -6.70
C LEU A 15 11.25 4.14 -5.23
N ASN A 16 12.22 3.67 -4.43
CA ASN A 16 12.25 3.94 -2.99
C ASN A 16 12.35 5.45 -2.68
N GLY A 17 11.33 6.01 -2.02
CA GLY A 17 11.19 7.45 -1.76
C GLY A 17 10.70 8.29 -2.94
N GLY A 18 10.42 7.65 -4.08
CA GLY A 18 9.81 8.26 -5.25
C GLY A 18 10.53 9.53 -5.75
N ILE A 19 9.73 10.52 -6.16
CA ILE A 19 10.25 11.79 -6.70
C ILE A 19 10.95 12.65 -5.63
N LEU A 20 10.60 12.50 -4.35
CA LEU A 20 11.22 13.27 -3.27
C LEU A 20 12.67 12.82 -3.06
N ALA A 21 12.90 11.51 -2.95
CA ALA A 21 14.24 10.94 -2.91
C ALA A 21 15.05 11.25 -4.18
N TRP A 22 14.42 11.14 -5.36
CA TRP A 22 15.07 11.48 -6.64
C TRP A 22 15.58 12.93 -6.66
N ARG A 23 14.78 13.87 -6.15
CA ARG A 23 15.15 15.29 -6.04
C ARG A 23 16.21 15.53 -4.97
N ALA A 24 16.08 14.89 -3.81
CA ALA A 24 17.04 14.98 -2.71
C ALA A 24 18.44 14.48 -3.12
N ASP A 25 18.50 13.48 -4.02
CA ASP A 25 19.74 12.95 -4.59
C ASP A 25 20.23 13.75 -5.82
N GLU A 26 19.64 14.92 -6.09
CA GLU A 26 19.98 15.82 -7.19
C GLU A 26 19.98 15.15 -8.57
N LYS A 27 19.10 14.17 -8.77
CA LYS A 27 19.00 13.46 -10.04
C LYS A 27 18.32 14.31 -11.11
N ALA A 28 18.71 14.08 -12.37
CA ALA A 28 18.17 14.80 -13.52
C ALA A 28 16.66 14.61 -13.65
N GLN A 29 15.97 15.67 -14.06
CA GLN A 29 14.52 15.69 -14.31
C GLN A 29 14.27 16.30 -15.70
N GLN A 30 13.23 15.81 -16.37
CA GLN A 30 12.74 16.36 -17.62
C GLN A 30 11.35 16.96 -17.41
N THR A 31 11.08 18.10 -18.03
CA THR A 31 9.78 18.80 -17.99
C THR A 31 9.08 18.81 -19.35
N GLU A 32 9.75 18.29 -20.37
CA GLU A 32 9.24 18.22 -21.74
C GLU A 32 8.18 17.13 -21.84
N SER A 33 7.14 17.38 -22.64
CA SER A 33 6.14 16.36 -22.92
C SER A 33 6.76 15.26 -23.78
N VAL A 34 6.62 14.01 -23.35
CA VAL A 34 7.04 12.83 -24.13
C VAL A 34 5.80 12.15 -24.71
N GLN A 35 5.84 11.80 -25.99
CA GLN A 35 4.83 10.93 -26.59
C GLN A 35 5.28 9.47 -26.42
N PRO A 36 4.54 8.64 -25.65
CA PRO A 36 4.90 7.25 -25.48
C PRO A 36 4.74 6.49 -26.80
N ILE A 37 5.67 5.57 -27.07
CA ILE A 37 5.52 4.63 -28.19
C ILE A 37 4.57 3.53 -27.73
N ALA A 38 3.47 3.35 -28.46
CA ALA A 38 2.51 2.32 -28.16
C ALA A 38 3.14 0.92 -28.28
N SER A 39 2.89 0.07 -27.29
CA SER A 39 3.21 -1.36 -27.32
C SER A 39 1.92 -2.17 -27.32
N VAL A 40 1.97 -3.39 -27.88
CA VAL A 40 0.87 -4.35 -27.71
C VAL A 40 0.89 -4.86 -26.28
N TYR A 41 -0.16 -4.58 -25.52
CA TYR A 41 -0.32 -5.05 -24.16
C TYR A 41 -1.77 -5.47 -23.95
N GLU A 42 -1.97 -6.75 -23.64
CA GLU A 42 -3.30 -7.31 -23.36
C GLU A 42 -3.54 -7.28 -21.85
N ALA A 43 -4.44 -6.41 -21.44
CA ALA A 43 -4.84 -6.23 -20.06
C ALA A 43 -5.97 -7.21 -19.71
N ALA A 44 -5.72 -8.10 -18.73
CA ALA A 44 -6.74 -8.97 -18.15
C ALA A 44 -6.48 -9.13 -16.64
N ILE A 45 -7.48 -9.57 -15.88
CA ILE A 45 -7.29 -9.97 -14.49
C ILE A 45 -6.76 -11.41 -14.53
N ILE A 46 -5.45 -11.57 -14.32
CA ILE A 46 -4.77 -12.87 -14.38
C ILE A 46 -4.66 -13.48 -12.97
N ASN A 47 -4.43 -12.64 -11.95
CA ASN A 47 -4.24 -13.05 -10.57
C ASN A 47 -5.38 -12.51 -9.68
N PRO A 48 -6.60 -13.08 -9.75
CA PRO A 48 -7.74 -12.57 -8.98
C PRO A 48 -7.59 -12.75 -7.46
N VAL A 49 -6.65 -13.59 -7.01
CA VAL A 49 -6.36 -13.85 -5.59
C VAL A 49 -5.60 -12.71 -4.91
N GLU A 50 -4.99 -11.81 -5.68
CA GLU A 50 -4.24 -10.64 -5.17
C GLU A 50 -5.18 -9.51 -4.71
N ARG A 51 -6.49 -9.69 -4.87
CA ARG A 51 -7.53 -8.78 -4.43
C ARG A 51 -8.59 -9.56 -3.65
N ILE A 52 -9.23 -8.90 -2.70
CA ILE A 52 -10.32 -9.48 -1.91
C ILE A 52 -11.61 -8.72 -2.20
N GLU A 53 -12.70 -9.45 -2.43
CA GLU A 53 -14.04 -8.87 -2.61
C GLU A 53 -14.76 -8.75 -1.27
N LEU A 54 -15.81 -7.92 -1.23
CA LEU A 54 -16.53 -7.64 0.02
C LEU A 54 -17.11 -8.90 0.68
N ASP A 55 -17.72 -9.80 -0.09
CA ASP A 55 -18.35 -10.99 0.48
C ASP A 55 -17.31 -12.00 0.98
N GLU A 56 -16.19 -12.16 0.26
CA GLU A 56 -15.05 -12.96 0.73
C GLU A 56 -14.45 -12.36 2.02
N LEU A 57 -14.32 -11.04 2.10
CA LEU A 57 -13.85 -10.36 3.30
C LEU A 57 -14.76 -10.68 4.50
N LYS A 58 -16.09 -10.57 4.35
CA LYS A 58 -17.05 -10.89 5.41
C LYS A 58 -16.90 -12.33 5.90
N ASP A 59 -16.71 -13.28 4.99
CA ASP A 59 -16.55 -14.70 5.34
C ASP A 59 -15.24 -14.99 6.08
N LYS A 60 -14.21 -14.17 5.83
CA LYS A 60 -12.89 -14.28 6.48
C LYS A 60 -12.79 -13.55 7.82
N LEU A 61 -13.64 -12.55 8.10
CA LEU A 61 -13.59 -11.81 9.36
C LEU A 61 -13.74 -12.74 10.56
N GLY A 62 -12.84 -12.58 11.55
CA GLY A 62 -12.82 -13.39 12.77
C GLY A 62 -12.12 -14.74 12.64
N GLN A 63 -11.60 -15.12 11.47
CA GLN A 63 -10.76 -16.31 11.33
C GLN A 63 -9.37 -16.06 11.95
N SER A 64 -8.87 -17.03 12.71
CA SER A 64 -7.59 -16.91 13.44
C SER A 64 -6.35 -16.68 12.57
N GLN A 65 -6.42 -17.02 11.27
CA GLN A 65 -5.31 -16.87 10.31
C GLN A 65 -5.58 -15.77 9.28
N PHE A 66 -6.45 -14.80 9.61
CA PHE A 66 -6.76 -13.67 8.74
C PHE A 66 -6.75 -12.38 9.55
N ALA A 67 -5.95 -11.41 9.10
CA ALA A 67 -5.90 -10.08 9.67
C ALA A 67 -6.22 -9.05 8.60
N VAL A 68 -6.95 -8.00 9.01
CA VAL A 68 -7.18 -6.82 8.18
C VAL A 68 -6.23 -5.74 8.67
N TRP A 69 -5.26 -5.37 7.84
CA TRP A 69 -4.39 -4.23 8.08
C TRP A 69 -5.06 -2.94 7.57
N ASP A 70 -5.47 -2.09 8.50
CA ASP A 70 -5.93 -0.73 8.19
C ASP A 70 -4.73 0.24 8.16
N ALA A 71 -4.36 0.69 6.98
CA ALA A 71 -3.22 1.57 6.76
C ALA A 71 -3.57 3.07 6.74
N ARG A 72 -4.81 3.44 7.06
CA ARG A 72 -5.29 4.84 7.09
C ARG A 72 -4.70 5.61 8.28
N SER A 73 -5.00 6.91 8.39
CA SER A 73 -4.61 7.68 9.58
C SER A 73 -5.31 7.17 10.85
N GLU A 74 -4.71 7.44 12.01
CA GLU A 74 -5.30 7.12 13.32
C GLU A 74 -6.71 7.71 13.47
N GLY A 75 -6.93 8.95 13.02
CA GLY A 75 -8.24 9.61 13.12
C GLY A 75 -9.32 8.91 12.32
N GLU A 76 -9.00 8.43 11.11
CA GLU A 76 -9.91 7.65 10.27
C GLU A 76 -10.22 6.28 10.87
N TYR A 77 -9.20 5.61 11.43
CA TYR A 77 -9.35 4.33 12.12
C TYR A 77 -10.21 4.46 13.38
N ALA A 78 -9.94 5.45 14.23
CA ALA A 78 -10.69 5.72 15.45
C ALA A 78 -12.10 6.30 15.19
N GLY A 79 -12.36 6.78 13.98
CA GLY A 79 -13.64 7.40 13.61
C GLY A 79 -13.82 8.82 14.12
N THR A 80 -12.72 9.49 14.50
CA THR A 80 -12.72 10.91 14.86
C THR A 80 -12.57 11.81 13.63
N ASP A 81 -12.00 11.29 12.54
CA ASP A 81 -12.02 11.89 11.20
C ASP A 81 -12.95 11.07 10.27
N VAL A 82 -14.17 11.56 10.05
CA VAL A 82 -15.23 10.82 9.34
C VAL A 82 -15.29 11.26 7.88
N LYS A 83 -14.84 10.39 6.97
CA LYS A 83 -14.84 10.62 5.51
C LYS A 83 -15.90 9.82 4.73
N ALA A 84 -16.77 9.10 5.45
CA ALA A 84 -17.81 8.24 4.88
C ALA A 84 -19.09 8.28 5.73
N THR A 85 -20.13 7.53 5.34
CA THR A 85 -21.40 7.45 6.07
C THR A 85 -21.24 7.01 7.53
N ARG A 86 -20.20 6.21 7.83
CA ARG A 86 -19.85 5.76 9.18
C ARG A 86 -18.36 5.94 9.41
N GLY A 87 -18.00 6.53 10.55
CA GLY A 87 -16.62 6.61 11.02
C GLY A 87 -16.13 5.29 11.62
N GLY A 88 -14.81 5.14 11.73
CA GLY A 88 -14.17 4.00 12.37
C GLY A 88 -13.58 3.03 11.35
N HIS A 89 -13.44 1.78 11.76
CA HIS A 89 -12.78 0.73 10.99
C HIS A 89 -13.63 -0.56 10.90
N ILE A 90 -13.16 -1.49 10.08
CA ILE A 90 -13.74 -2.84 9.97
C ILE A 90 -13.51 -3.56 11.30
N PRO A 91 -14.51 -4.25 11.89
CA PRO A 91 -14.30 -5.02 13.11
C PRO A 91 -13.11 -5.97 12.98
N THR A 92 -12.32 -6.10 14.06
CA THR A 92 -11.07 -6.88 14.14
C THR A 92 -9.91 -6.38 13.27
N ALA A 93 -10.03 -5.25 12.57
CA ALA A 93 -8.91 -4.67 11.85
C ALA A 93 -7.85 -4.11 12.81
N VAL A 94 -6.59 -4.37 12.48
CA VAL A 94 -5.41 -3.84 13.19
C VAL A 94 -4.94 -2.60 12.46
N HIS A 95 -4.68 -1.53 13.21
CA HIS A 95 -4.18 -0.28 12.66
C HIS A 95 -2.65 -0.27 12.60
N TYR A 96 -2.13 0.10 11.42
CA TYR A 96 -0.75 0.51 11.26
C TYR A 96 -0.69 1.49 10.09
N GLU A 97 -0.68 2.80 10.37
CA GLU A 97 -0.67 3.80 9.30
C GLU A 97 0.52 3.63 8.35
N TRP A 98 0.28 3.70 7.04
CA TRP A 98 1.31 3.51 6.01
C TRP A 98 2.54 4.42 6.18
N THR A 99 2.36 5.63 6.71
CA THR A 99 3.47 6.59 6.92
C THR A 99 4.48 6.13 7.97
N ARG A 100 4.12 5.19 8.84
CA ARG A 100 5.04 4.61 9.85
C ARG A 100 6.17 3.79 9.24
N ALA A 101 5.94 3.22 8.05
CA ALA A 101 6.95 2.51 7.28
C ALA A 101 7.88 3.45 6.48
N MET A 102 7.65 4.76 6.54
CA MET A 102 8.42 5.76 5.79
C MET A 102 9.33 6.58 6.68
N ASP A 103 10.56 6.80 6.23
CA ASP A 103 11.56 7.63 6.88
C ASP A 103 11.40 9.08 6.43
N LYS A 104 10.85 9.91 7.31
CA LYS A 104 10.60 11.34 7.05
C LYS A 104 11.89 12.15 6.97
N ASP A 105 12.96 11.68 7.61
CA ASP A 105 14.26 12.35 7.62
C ASP A 105 15.13 11.90 6.44
N ASN A 106 14.74 10.83 5.75
CA ASN A 106 15.41 10.30 4.55
C ASN A 106 14.50 10.32 3.31
N ALA A 107 13.90 11.47 3.03
CA ALA A 107 13.14 11.74 1.80
C ALA A 107 12.02 10.72 1.51
N LEU A 108 11.32 10.27 2.57
CA LEU A 108 10.23 9.27 2.52
C LEU A 108 10.65 7.91 1.94
N ARG A 109 11.93 7.57 2.02
CA ARG A 109 12.36 6.19 1.75
C ARG A 109 11.73 5.23 2.75
N ILE A 110 11.51 4.00 2.33
CA ILE A 110 11.07 2.92 3.21
C ILE A 110 12.13 2.75 4.31
N ARG A 111 11.68 2.69 5.56
CA ARG A 111 12.52 2.39 6.73
C ARG A 111 13.16 1.01 6.61
N ASP A 112 14.04 0.68 7.55
CA ASP A 112 14.58 -0.66 7.63
C ASP A 112 13.45 -1.69 7.71
N MET A 113 13.44 -2.64 6.77
CA MET A 113 12.34 -3.59 6.66
C MET A 113 12.28 -4.57 7.83
N ALA A 114 13.41 -4.89 8.48
CA ALA A 114 13.39 -5.76 9.66
C ALA A 114 12.71 -5.07 10.84
N GLU A 115 12.93 -3.77 11.01
CA GLU A 115 12.20 -2.96 12.00
C GLU A 115 10.71 -2.92 11.68
N VAL A 116 10.33 -2.60 10.43
CA VAL A 116 8.92 -2.50 10.03
C VAL A 116 8.21 -3.85 10.20
N ILE A 117 8.83 -4.96 9.79
CA ILE A 117 8.28 -6.31 9.97
C ILE A 117 8.08 -6.61 11.46
N THR A 118 9.07 -6.30 12.30
CA THR A 118 8.96 -6.50 13.75
C THR A 118 7.80 -5.68 14.33
N GLU A 119 7.64 -4.42 13.91
CA GLU A 119 6.52 -3.59 14.36
C GLU A 119 5.16 -4.17 13.92
N LEU A 120 5.05 -4.68 12.69
CA LEU A 120 3.83 -5.34 12.20
C LEU A 120 3.50 -6.60 13.00
N GLU A 121 4.50 -7.45 13.27
CA GLU A 121 4.34 -8.64 14.10
C GLU A 121 3.86 -8.29 15.51
N THR A 122 4.39 -7.21 16.12
CA THR A 122 3.98 -6.79 17.49
C THR A 122 2.52 -6.35 17.58
N VAL A 123 1.92 -5.91 16.46
CA VAL A 123 0.49 -5.56 16.41
C VAL A 123 -0.39 -6.70 15.90
N GLY A 124 0.19 -7.89 15.63
CA GLY A 124 -0.54 -9.07 15.17
C GLY A 124 -0.73 -9.13 13.64
N LEU A 125 0.11 -8.43 12.88
CA LEU A 125 0.19 -8.51 11.42
C LEU A 125 1.45 -9.31 11.04
N SER A 126 1.32 -10.63 10.92
CA SER A 126 2.40 -11.58 10.59
C SER A 126 2.04 -12.46 9.40
#